data_AF-A0A931X5P5-F1
#
_entry.id   AF-A0A931X5P5-F1
#
_cell.length_a   1.000
_cell.length_b   1.000
_cell.length_c   1.000
_cell.angle_alpha   90.00
_cell.angle_beta   90.00
_cell.angle_gamma   90.00
#
_symmetry.space_group_name_H-M   'P 1'
#
loop_
_entity.id
_entity.type
_entity.pdbx_description
1 polymer ?
#
loop_
_entity_poly.entity_id
_entity_poly.type
_entity_poly.pdbx_seq_one_letter_code
_entity_poly.pdbx_strand_id
1 'polypeptide(L)'
;MPRTRRHSWADYPDEQLLDLRMCDLELKIEGTWLEERLEALFHELDRRGLAFRPHAWLSNEWFTPDGITGFSVPFYLAHPRLMQLERSQMLEVEGGTRDECLR
;
A
#
# COMPACT_ATOMS: atom_id res chain seq x y z
N MET A 1 -1.34 -2.29 20.18
CA MET A 1 -2.26 -1.62 19.24
C MET A 1 -1.54 -0.39 18.71
N PRO A 2 -1.01 -0.38 17.49
CA PRO A 2 -0.45 0.86 16.94
C PRO A 2 -1.60 1.85 16.76
N ARG A 3 -1.45 3.05 17.32
CA ARG A 3 -2.39 4.15 17.13
C ARG A 3 -2.23 4.62 15.69
N THR A 4 -3.15 4.24 14.80
CA THR A 4 -3.23 4.79 13.46
C THR A 4 -3.26 6.31 13.59
N ARG A 5 -2.29 7.02 12.98
CA ARG A 5 -2.34 8.48 12.90
C ARG A 5 -3.67 8.84 12.24
N ARG A 6 -4.46 9.67 12.90
CA ARG A 6 -5.71 10.15 12.32
C ARG A 6 -5.34 11.18 11.26
N HIS A 7 -5.41 10.78 10.00
CA HIS A 7 -5.18 11.65 8.87
C HIS A 7 -6.36 12.62 8.74
N SER A 8 -6.11 13.93 8.78
CA SER A 8 -7.17 14.95 8.65
C SER A 8 -7.90 14.86 7.32
N TRP A 9 -7.21 14.41 6.26
CA TRP A 9 -7.76 14.21 4.93
C TRP A 9 -8.67 12.97 4.82
N ALA A 10 -8.70 12.08 5.82
CA ALA A 10 -9.54 10.89 5.78
C ALA A 10 -11.04 11.22 5.74
N ASP A 11 -11.41 12.41 6.25
CA ASP A 11 -12.78 12.92 6.30
C ASP A 11 -13.10 13.87 5.12
N TYR A 12 -12.16 14.09 4.19
CA TYR A 12 -12.37 14.97 3.04
C TYR A 12 -13.31 14.34 2.00
N PRO A 13 -14.12 15.16 1.28
CA PRO A 13 -14.83 14.71 0.08
C PRO A 13 -13.84 14.32 -1.03
N ASP A 14 -14.29 13.48 -1.98
CA ASP A 14 -13.44 12.95 -3.06
C ASP A 14 -12.70 14.06 -3.84
N GLU A 15 -13.40 15.13 -4.22
CA GLU A 15 -12.80 16.26 -4.96
C GLU A 15 -11.63 16.90 -4.20
N GLN A 16 -11.79 17.14 -2.90
CA GLN A 16 -10.72 17.74 -2.08
C GLN A 16 -9.57 16.75 -1.85
N LEU A 17 -9.86 15.45 -1.78
CA LEU A 17 -8.84 14.42 -1.62
C LEU A 17 -8.02 14.24 -2.91
N LEU A 18 -8.64 14.40 -4.08
CA LEU A 18 -7.97 14.39 -5.39
C LEU A 18 -7.06 15.59 -5.63
N ASP A 19 -7.33 16.73 -4.97
CA ASP A 19 -6.48 17.93 -5.03
C ASP A 19 -5.20 17.82 -4.17
N LEU A 20 -5.06 16.78 -3.34
CA LEU A 20 -3.87 16.58 -2.51
C LEU A 20 -2.72 15.95 -3.30
N ARG A 21 -1.50 16.39 -2.99
CA ARG A 21 -0.29 15.71 -3.49
C ARG A 21 -0.05 14.45 -2.66
N MET A 22 0.47 13.40 -3.29
CA MET A 22 0.78 12.14 -2.60
C MET A 22 1.71 12.33 -1.38
N CYS A 23 2.66 13.28 -1.44
CA CYS A 23 3.54 13.58 -0.31
C CYS A 23 2.83 14.22 0.89
N ASP A 24 1.71 14.92 0.67
CA ASP A 24 0.91 15.54 1.73
C ASP A 24 0.01 14.51 2.45
N LEU A 25 -0.11 13.29 1.92
CA LEU A 25 -0.86 12.21 2.56
C LEU A 25 -0.11 11.62 3.78
N GLU A 26 1.21 11.82 3.83
CA GLU A 26 2.11 11.30 4.89
C GLU A 26 1.93 9.79 5.18
N LEU A 27 1.74 9.01 4.11
CA LEU A 27 1.49 7.58 4.19
C LEU A 27 2.74 6.80 4.59
N LYS A 28 2.49 5.68 5.25
CA LYS A 28 3.49 4.71 5.70
C LYS A 28 2.95 3.31 5.50
N ILE A 29 3.86 2.35 5.36
CA ILE A 29 3.49 0.93 5.32
C ILE A 29 3.32 0.43 6.76
N GLU A 30 4.16 0.90 7.68
CA GLU A 30 4.17 0.51 9.08
C GLU A 30 2.85 0.86 9.78
N GLY A 31 2.31 -0.10 10.53
CA GLY A 31 1.01 0.02 11.20
C GLY A 31 -0.19 -0.09 10.27
N THR A 32 -0.01 -0.48 9.00
CA THR A 32 -1.09 -0.75 8.05
C THR A 32 -1.22 -2.26 7.78
N TRP A 33 -2.30 -2.67 7.11
CA TRP A 33 -2.47 -4.06 6.71
C TRP A 33 -1.43 -4.54 5.68
N LEU A 34 -0.78 -3.61 4.95
CA LEU A 34 0.31 -3.91 4.04
C LEU A 34 1.54 -4.44 4.77
N GLU A 35 1.82 -3.95 5.98
CA GLU A 35 2.90 -4.49 6.83
C GLU A 35 2.65 -5.98 7.10
N GLU A 36 1.43 -6.36 7.49
CA GLU A 36 1.06 -7.77 7.68
C GLU A 36 1.19 -8.61 6.39
N ARG A 37 0.93 -8.00 5.21
CA ARG A 37 1.08 -8.69 3.93
C ARG A 37 2.55 -8.94 3.60
N LEU A 38 3.40 -7.92 3.78
CA LEU A 38 4.84 -8.03 3.56
C LEU A 38 5.48 -9.02 4.53
N GLU A 39 5.06 -9.03 5.79
CA GLU A 39 5.50 -10.04 6.76
C GLU A 39 5.16 -11.47 6.31
N ALA A 40 3.93 -11.68 5.79
CA ALA A 40 3.53 -12.98 5.24
C ALA A 40 4.40 -13.39 4.03
N LEU A 41 4.67 -12.44 3.12
CA LEU A 41 5.56 -12.66 1.98
C LEU A 41 6.98 -13.05 2.44
N PHE A 42 7.56 -12.29 3.36
CA PHE A 42 8.91 -12.58 3.86
C PHE A 42 8.98 -13.92 4.59
N HIS A 43 7.93 -14.27 5.35
CA HIS A 43 7.84 -15.58 5.97
C HIS A 43 7.79 -16.72 4.93
N GLU A 44 7.09 -16.52 3.81
CA GLU A 44 7.07 -17.50 2.72
C GLU A 44 8.44 -17.65 2.04
N LEU A 45 9.14 -16.55 1.80
CA LEU A 45 10.51 -16.56 1.27
C LEU A 45 11.46 -17.31 2.22
N ASP A 46 11.42 -16.97 3.51
CA ASP A 46 12.24 -17.61 4.55
C ASP A 46 11.96 -19.13 4.60
N ARG A 47 10.69 -19.55 4.53
CA ARG A 47 10.30 -20.98 4.49
C ARG A 47 10.83 -21.73 3.27
N ARG A 48 11.07 -21.03 2.16
CA ARG A 48 11.66 -21.59 0.93
C ARG A 48 13.19 -21.51 0.93
N GLY A 49 13.80 -21.04 2.01
CA GLY A 49 15.25 -20.89 2.14
C GLY A 49 15.82 -19.71 1.33
N LEU A 50 14.97 -18.76 0.93
CA LEU A 50 15.37 -17.57 0.18
C LEU A 50 15.76 -16.47 1.18
N ALA A 51 17.07 -16.23 1.32
CA ALA A 51 17.60 -15.24 2.25
C ALA A 51 17.46 -13.77 1.79
N PHE A 52 16.79 -13.53 0.65
CA PHE A 52 16.59 -12.17 0.13
C PHE A 52 15.29 -11.59 0.67
N ARG A 53 15.31 -10.31 1.04
CA ARG A 53 14.14 -9.55 1.48
C ARG A 53 13.96 -8.33 0.59
N PRO A 54 13.02 -8.36 -0.37
CA PRO A 54 12.81 -7.24 -1.27
C PRO A 54 12.35 -6.01 -0.50
N HIS A 55 12.85 -4.84 -0.88
CA HIS A 55 12.35 -3.57 -0.34
C HIS A 55 10.97 -3.26 -0.94
N ALA A 56 10.04 -2.77 -0.12
CA ALA A 56 8.73 -2.31 -0.56
C ALA A 56 8.56 -0.82 -0.26
N TRP A 57 8.05 -0.05 -1.22
CA TRP A 57 7.76 1.37 -1.06
C TRP A 57 6.42 1.75 -1.68
N LEU A 58 5.85 2.88 -1.27
CA LEU A 58 4.58 3.37 -1.81
C LEU A 58 4.80 4.19 -3.09
N SER A 59 3.91 4.00 -4.07
CA SER A 59 3.93 4.63 -5.40
C SER A 59 2.51 4.79 -5.95
N ASN A 60 2.37 5.29 -7.18
CA ASN A 60 1.10 5.33 -7.92
C ASN A 60 0.64 3.94 -8.43
N GLU A 61 1.56 3.01 -8.67
CA GLU A 61 1.26 1.72 -9.29
C GLU A 61 2.20 0.59 -8.81
N TRP A 62 1.82 -0.66 -9.11
CA TRP A 62 2.70 -1.82 -8.93
C TRP A 62 3.83 -1.80 -9.96
N PHE A 63 5.08 -1.83 -9.50
CA PHE A 63 6.24 -1.83 -10.40
C PHE A 63 7.46 -2.47 -9.73
N THR A 64 8.31 -3.11 -10.52
CA THR A 64 9.61 -3.63 -10.07
C THR A 64 10.70 -3.03 -10.96
N PRO A 65 11.49 -2.08 -10.46
CA PRO A 65 12.56 -1.49 -11.25
C PRO A 65 13.67 -2.49 -11.55
N ASP A 66 14.22 -2.39 -12.75
CA ASP A 66 15.36 -3.22 -13.15
C ASP A 66 16.59 -2.95 -12.28
N GLY A 67 17.32 -4.00 -11.94
CA GLY A 67 18.53 -3.93 -11.11
C GLY A 67 18.30 -3.62 -9.62
N ILE A 68 17.05 -3.53 -9.15
CA ILE A 68 16.72 -3.26 -7.75
C ILE A 68 16.02 -4.46 -7.13
N THR A 69 16.46 -4.86 -5.93
CA THR A 69 15.81 -5.91 -5.16
C THR A 69 14.63 -5.33 -4.36
N GLY A 70 13.55 -5.01 -5.06
CA GLY A 70 12.36 -4.46 -4.45
C GLY A 70 11.27 -4.07 -5.44
N PHE A 71 10.11 -3.71 -4.93
CA PHE A 71 8.93 -3.36 -5.71
C PHE A 71 8.14 -2.23 -5.06
N SER A 72 7.35 -1.56 -5.88
CA SER A 72 6.46 -0.49 -5.47
C SER A 72 5.05 -1.00 -5.28
N VAL A 73 4.36 -0.44 -4.28
CA VAL A 73 2.98 -0.77 -3.88
C VAL A 73 2.12 0.48 -4.08
N PRO A 74 0.95 0.37 -4.72
CA PRO A 74 0.06 1.51 -4.87
C PRO A 74 -0.33 2.15 -3.53
N PHE A 75 -0.20 3.47 -3.45
CA PHE A 75 -0.37 4.26 -2.22
C PHE A 75 -1.80 4.15 -1.66
N TYR A 76 -2.79 3.96 -2.53
CA TYR A 76 -4.19 3.85 -2.11
C TYR A 76 -4.43 2.63 -1.22
N LEU A 77 -3.61 1.58 -1.32
CA LEU A 77 -3.70 0.40 -0.45
C LEU A 77 -3.29 0.71 0.99
N ALA A 78 -2.53 1.79 1.24
CA ALA A 78 -2.08 2.13 2.58
C ALA A 78 -3.19 2.66 3.51
N HIS A 79 -4.37 3.02 2.98
CA HIS A 79 -5.47 3.55 3.80
C HIS A 79 -6.87 3.28 3.23
N PRO A 80 -7.86 2.82 4.04
CA PRO A 80 -9.20 2.46 3.56
C PRO A 80 -9.93 3.56 2.79
N ARG A 81 -9.79 4.82 3.22
CA ARG A 81 -10.39 5.98 2.53
C ARG A 81 -9.85 6.14 1.10
N LEU A 82 -8.57 5.86 0.89
CA LEU A 82 -7.95 5.96 -0.44
C LEU A 82 -8.36 4.78 -1.32
N MET A 83 -8.49 3.57 -0.77
CA MET A 83 -9.08 2.43 -1.48
C MET A 83 -10.51 2.73 -1.93
N GLN A 84 -11.29 3.42 -1.08
CA GLN A 84 -12.64 3.85 -1.45
C GLN A 84 -12.63 4.86 -2.61
N LEU A 85 -11.71 5.83 -2.57
CA LEU A 85 -11.54 6.80 -3.66
C LEU A 85 -11.10 6.11 -4.96
N GLU A 86 -10.13 5.20 -4.89
CA GLU A 86 -9.68 4.43 -6.05
C GLU A 86 -10.85 3.67 -6.68
N ARG A 87 -11.68 3.03 -5.84
CA ARG A 87 -12.88 2.33 -6.31
C ARG A 87 -13.92 3.26 -6.94
N SER A 88 -14.11 4.48 -6.43
CA SER A 88 -15.07 5.42 -7.01
C SER A 88 -14.60 5.93 -8.37
N GLN A 89 -13.29 6.11 -8.54
CA GLN A 89 -12.68 6.64 -9.77
C GLN A 89 -12.43 5.56 -10.84
N MET A 90 -11.93 4.39 -10.44
CA MET A 90 -11.48 3.31 -11.33
C MET A 90 -12.40 2.09 -11.33
N LEU A 91 -13.52 2.12 -10.57
CA LEU A 91 -14.48 1.02 -10.35
C LEU A 91 -13.94 -0.19 -9.57
N GLU A 92 -12.62 -0.37 -9.52
CA GLU A 92 -11.92 -1.46 -8.85
C GLU A 92 -10.75 -0.93 -8.01
N VAL A 93 -10.23 -1.79 -7.12
CA VAL A 93 -9.03 -1.52 -6.31
C VAL A 93 -8.08 -2.68 -6.52
N GLU A 94 -7.08 -2.48 -7.38
CA GLU A 94 -6.08 -3.53 -7.66
C GLU A 94 -5.30 -3.87 -6.39
N GLY A 95 -5.22 -5.17 -6.05
CA GLY A 95 -4.58 -5.61 -4.80
C GLY A 95 -5.37 -5.22 -3.55
N GLY A 96 -6.64 -4.82 -3.66
CA GLY A 96 -7.46 -4.34 -2.54
C GLY A 96 -7.89 -5.41 -1.53
N THR A 97 -7.63 -6.69 -1.83
CA THR A 97 -7.92 -7.81 -0.93
C THR A 97 -6.64 -8.54 -0.51
N ARG A 98 -6.72 -9.29 0.59
CA ARG A 98 -5.60 -10.09 1.10
C ARG A 98 -5.06 -11.10 0.10
N ASP A 99 -5.93 -11.68 -0.72
CA ASP A 99 -5.56 -12.70 -1.70
C ASP A 99 -5.06 -12.10 -3.01
N GLU A 100 -5.51 -10.91 -3.38
CA GLU A 100 -5.04 -10.21 -4.58
C GLU A 100 -3.70 -9.51 -4.34
N CYS A 101 -3.46 -8.97 -3.14
CA CYS A 101 -2.21 -8.28 -2.82
C CYS A 101 -0.97 -9.20 -2.83
N LEU A 102 -1.15 -10.51 -2.69
CA LEU A 102 -0.07 -11.50 -2.67
C LEU A 102 -0.03 -12.36 -3.94
N ARG A 103 -0.88 -12.07 -4.93
CA ARG A 103 -0.88 -12.77 -6.23
C ARG A 103 0.11 -12.13 -7.19
#